data_AF-A0A068VSN5-F1
#
_entry.id   AF-A0A068VSN5-F1
#
_cell.length_a   1.000
_cell.length_b   1.000
_cell.length_c   1.000
_cell.angle_alpha   90.00
_cell.angle_beta   90.00
_cell.angle_gamma   90.00
#
_symmetry.space_group_name_H-M   'P 1'
#
loop_
_entity.id
_entity.type
_entity.pdbx_description
1 polymer ?
#
loop_
_entity_poly.entity_id
_entity_poly.type
_entity_poly.pdbx_seq_one_letter_code
_entity_poly.pdbx_strand_id
1 'polypeptide(L)'
;MEDNVKGFKNFIMRGSLIDTAVAFIIGAAFGAVVTSFTQIVLDLLGKLGGTPNFSSWAPGGVHVGTFLTALISFLILAAVVYFAIVVPINKMRELRHPDAEKTQTEAEILTEIRDLLARNEAQGIERVNDLAASNSPSLEGRTQARRSSDG
;
A
#
# COMPACT_ATOMS: atom_id res chain seq x y z
N MET A 1 -40.61 1.76 9.06
CA MET A 1 -39.42 2.21 9.84
C MET A 1 -38.28 1.19 9.79
N GLU A 2 -38.53 -0.10 9.52
CA GLU A 2 -37.50 -1.16 9.44
C GLU A 2 -36.53 -1.01 8.24
N ASP A 3 -36.91 -0.29 7.19
CA ASP A 3 -36.13 -0.19 5.95
C ASP A 3 -34.89 0.71 6.09
N ASN A 4 -34.97 1.74 6.94
CA ASN A 4 -33.87 2.69 7.15
C ASN A 4 -32.70 2.07 7.92
N VAL A 5 -32.99 1.19 8.89
CA VAL A 5 -31.96 0.52 9.70
C VAL A 5 -31.25 -0.56 8.90
N LYS A 6 -31.97 -1.30 8.05
CA LYS A 6 -31.37 -2.27 7.11
C LYS A 6 -30.52 -1.57 6.05
N GLY A 7 -30.98 -0.43 5.51
CA GLY A 7 -30.22 0.40 4.57
C GLY A 7 -28.92 0.95 5.17
N PHE A 8 -28.97 1.44 6.41
CA PHE A 8 -27.78 1.92 7.13
C PHE A 8 -26.78 0.79 7.42
N LYS A 9 -27.26 -0.37 7.91
CA LYS A 9 -26.41 -1.55 8.11
C LYS A 9 -25.72 -1.98 6.81
N ASN A 10 -26.43 -2.01 5.69
CA ASN A 10 -25.87 -2.33 4.37
C ASN A 10 -24.89 -1.26 3.85
N PHE A 11 -24.99 -0.01 4.30
CA PHE A 11 -24.04 1.05 3.99
C PHE A 11 -22.74 0.92 4.80
N ILE A 12 -22.83 0.66 6.11
CA ILE A 12 -21.65 0.40 6.95
C ILE A 12 -20.97 -0.91 6.54
N MET A 13 -21.75 -1.97 6.23
CA MET A 13 -21.21 -3.28 5.83
C MET A 13 -20.53 -3.29 4.45
N ARG A 14 -20.53 -2.17 3.71
CA ARG A 14 -19.81 -2.04 2.43
C ARG A 14 -18.27 -2.06 2.57
N GLY A 15 -17.75 -2.20 3.79
CA GLY A 15 -16.34 -2.43 4.12
C GLY A 15 -15.47 -1.16 4.06
N SER A 16 -15.54 -0.42 2.96
CA SER A 16 -14.75 0.80 2.73
C SER A 16 -14.96 1.89 3.79
N LEU A 17 -16.16 1.99 4.35
CA LEU A 17 -16.47 3.02 5.34
C LEU A 17 -16.01 2.65 6.76
N ILE A 18 -16.03 1.36 7.10
CA ILE A 18 -15.60 0.88 8.43
C ILE A 18 -14.10 1.14 8.60
N ASP A 19 -13.30 0.77 7.59
CA ASP A 19 -11.85 0.96 7.65
C ASP A 19 -11.47 2.44 7.77
N THR A 20 -12.10 3.30 6.95
CA THR A 20 -11.91 4.75 7.03
C THR A 20 -12.33 5.33 8.39
N ALA A 21 -13.45 4.86 8.95
CA ALA A 21 -13.93 5.32 10.25
C ALA A 21 -12.98 4.88 11.39
N VAL A 22 -12.47 3.65 11.34
CA VAL A 22 -11.50 3.15 12.31
C VAL A 22 -10.20 3.95 12.22
N ALA A 23 -9.68 4.20 11.02
CA ALA A 23 -8.50 5.03 10.81
C ALA A 23 -8.65 6.43 11.40
N PHE A 24 -9.81 7.07 11.22
CA PHE A 24 -10.08 8.40 11.79
C PHE A 24 -10.14 8.39 13.32
N ILE A 25 -10.83 7.40 13.92
CA ILE A 25 -10.94 7.26 15.38
C ILE A 25 -9.57 7.02 16.01
N ILE A 26 -8.77 6.12 15.44
CA ILE A 26 -7.41 5.85 15.91
C ILE A 26 -6.52 7.07 15.75
N GLY A 27 -6.61 7.76 14.60
CA GLY A 27 -5.86 9.00 14.36
C GLY A 27 -6.17 10.09 15.38
N ALA A 28 -7.46 10.29 15.69
CA ALA A 28 -7.90 11.26 16.70
C ALA A 28 -7.41 10.88 18.12
N ALA A 29 -7.55 9.61 18.51
CA ALA A 29 -7.10 9.13 19.82
C ALA A 29 -5.57 9.25 19.97
N PHE A 30 -4.82 8.88 18.93
CA PHE A 30 -3.37 9.00 18.92
C PHE A 30 -2.93 10.48 18.99
N GLY A 31 -3.57 11.36 18.22
CA GLY A 31 -3.31 12.79 18.26
C GLY A 31 -3.48 13.39 19.66
N ALA A 32 -4.47 12.94 20.42
CA ALA A 32 -4.65 13.34 21.81
C ALA A 32 -3.46 12.92 22.69
N VAL A 33 -2.98 11.68 22.57
CA VAL A 33 -1.83 11.17 23.34
C VAL A 33 -0.56 11.97 23.05
N VAL A 34 -0.27 12.22 21.77
CA VAL A 34 0.91 13.01 21.37
C VAL A 34 0.79 14.46 21.83
N THR A 35 -0.40 15.04 21.76
CA THR A 35 -0.66 16.40 22.26
C THR A 35 -0.40 16.48 23.76
N SER A 36 -0.94 15.54 24.55
CA SER A 36 -0.69 15.49 26.00
C SER A 36 0.80 15.32 26.32
N PHE A 37 1.53 14.48 25.59
CA PHE A 37 2.98 14.33 25.75
C PHE A 37 3.73 15.63 25.41
N THR A 38 3.34 16.30 24.33
CA THR A 38 3.93 17.59 23.92
C THR A 38 3.74 18.67 24.97
N GLN A 39 2.57 18.72 25.62
CA GLN A 39 2.32 19.65 26.73
C GLN A 39 3.23 19.39 27.93
N ILE A 40 3.48 18.12 28.28
CA ILE A 40 4.43 17.77 29.35
C ILE A 40 5.84 18.26 29.01
N VAL A 41 6.26 18.12 27.76
CA VAL A 41 7.57 18.61 27.28
C VAL A 41 7.64 20.14 27.34
N LEU A 42 6.58 20.84 26.92
CA LEU A 42 6.49 22.30 27.00
C LEU A 42 6.53 22.81 28.43
N ASP A 43 5.80 22.18 29.36
CA ASP A 43 5.82 22.54 30.77
C ASP A 43 7.21 22.35 31.39
N LEU A 44 7.93 21.30 30.99
CA LEU A 44 9.28 21.04 31.46
C LEU A 44 10.30 22.06 30.91
N LEU A 45 10.22 22.37 29.61
CA LEU A 45 11.04 23.42 28.98
C LEU A 45 10.70 24.81 29.53
N GLY A 46 9.43 25.05 29.80
CA GLY A 46 8.89 26.26 30.39
C GLY A 46 9.41 26.54 31.80
N LYS A 47 9.60 25.50 32.60
CA LYS A 47 10.22 25.59 33.94
C LYS A 47 11.71 25.93 33.88
N LEU A 48 12.42 25.52 32.82
CA LEU A 48 13.83 25.86 32.61
C LEU A 48 14.03 27.25 31.98
N GLY A 49 13.07 27.70 31.17
CA GLY A 49 13.09 29.00 30.47
C GLY A 49 12.40 30.16 31.19
N GLY A 50 11.84 29.95 32.38
CA GLY A 50 11.24 30.99 33.23
C GLY A 50 9.80 31.41 32.89
N THR A 51 9.30 31.10 31.69
CA THR A 51 7.88 31.28 31.33
C THR A 51 7.33 30.04 30.61
N PRO A 52 6.41 29.28 31.23
CA PRO A 52 5.74 28.13 30.60
C PRO A 52 4.94 28.48 29.34
N ASN A 53 4.53 29.73 29.22
CA ASN A 53 3.85 30.27 28.07
C ASN A 53 4.43 31.65 27.77
N PHE A 54 5.00 31.85 26.59
CA PHE A 54 5.40 33.18 26.14
C PHE A 54 4.17 34.07 25.88
N SER A 55 2.95 33.52 26.00
CA SER A 55 1.64 34.19 25.84
C SER A 55 1.46 35.49 26.62
N SER A 56 2.25 35.76 27.66
CA SER A 56 2.21 37.02 28.42
C SER A 56 3.06 38.14 27.79
N TRP A 57 3.87 37.82 26.77
CA TRP A 57 4.62 38.82 26.02
C TRP A 57 3.75 39.41 24.91
N ALA A 58 3.16 40.56 25.22
CA ALA A 58 2.33 41.34 24.30
C ALA A 58 2.91 42.75 24.13
N PRO A 59 3.95 42.95 23.30
CA PRO A 59 4.38 44.30 22.94
C PRO A 59 3.27 44.97 22.12
N GLY A 60 2.64 45.99 22.68
CA GLY A 60 1.61 46.79 21.99
C GLY A 60 0.22 46.15 21.88
N GLY A 61 -0.12 45.16 22.72
CA GLY A 61 -1.45 44.52 22.74
C GLY A 61 -1.62 43.35 21.74
N VAL A 62 -0.61 43.08 20.92
CA VAL A 62 -0.57 41.90 20.04
C VAL A 62 0.04 40.73 20.80
N HIS A 63 -0.69 39.62 20.91
CA HIS A 63 -0.27 38.42 21.64
C HIS A 63 0.71 37.57 20.82
N VAL A 64 1.85 38.18 20.42
CA VAL A 64 2.94 37.53 19.66
C VAL A 64 3.47 36.30 20.42
N GLY A 65 3.44 36.37 21.75
CA GLY A 65 3.75 35.28 22.65
C GLY A 65 2.96 33.99 22.45
N THR A 66 1.65 34.10 22.16
CA THR A 66 0.78 32.93 21.95
C THR A 66 1.12 32.25 20.63
N PHE A 67 1.40 33.04 19.59
CA PHE A 67 1.83 32.51 18.30
C PHE A 67 3.18 31.80 18.38
N LEU A 68 4.17 32.39 19.06
CA LEU A 68 5.48 31.76 19.23
C LEU A 68 5.38 30.47 20.04
N THR A 69 4.54 30.46 21.09
CA THR A 69 4.27 29.24 21.86
C THR A 69 3.63 28.18 20.97
N ALA A 70 2.61 28.53 20.17
CA ALA A 70 1.98 27.58 19.23
C ALA A 70 2.96 27.03 18.19
N LEU A 71 3.88 27.86 17.69
CA LEU A 71 4.92 27.44 16.75
C LEU A 71 5.90 26.44 17.37
N ILE A 72 6.35 26.70 18.61
CA ILE A 72 7.22 25.79 19.35
C ILE A 72 6.47 24.47 19.65
N SER A 73 5.22 24.55 20.10
CA SER A 73 4.36 23.38 20.31
C SER A 73 4.19 22.53 19.05
N PHE A 74 3.99 23.18 17.90
CA PHE A 74 3.89 22.50 16.61
C PHE A 74 5.20 21.78 16.22
N LEU A 75 6.36 22.44 16.39
CA LEU A 75 7.65 21.82 16.14
C LEU A 75 7.89 20.59 17.03
N ILE A 76 7.57 20.68 18.32
CA ILE A 76 7.71 19.56 19.25
C ILE A 76 6.75 18.42 18.88
N LEU A 77 5.47 18.73 18.62
CA LEU A 77 4.49 17.74 18.16
C LEU A 77 4.97 17.02 16.91
N ALA A 78 5.44 17.77 15.90
CA ALA A 78 5.95 17.22 14.65
C ALA A 78 7.18 16.33 14.89
N ALA A 79 8.10 16.74 15.78
CA ALA A 79 9.26 15.95 16.15
C ALA A 79 8.86 14.62 16.85
N VAL A 80 7.88 14.67 17.75
CA VAL A 80 7.38 13.46 18.44
C VAL A 80 6.71 12.51 17.46
N VAL A 81 5.84 13.02 16.57
CA VAL A 81 5.18 12.20 15.54
C VAL A 81 6.21 11.59 14.59
N TYR A 82 7.20 12.38 14.15
CA TYR A 82 8.28 11.88 13.29
C TYR A 82 9.07 10.76 13.97
N PHE A 83 9.48 10.96 15.23
CA PHE A 83 10.28 9.96 15.94
C PHE A 83 9.47 8.72 16.34
N ALA A 84 8.20 8.87 16.74
CA ALA A 84 7.37 7.76 17.22
C ALA A 84 6.71 6.94 16.10
N ILE A 85 6.42 7.55 14.95
CA ILE A 85 5.76 6.88 13.81
C ILE A 85 6.70 6.75 12.62
N VAL A 86 7.25 7.87 12.13
CA VAL A 86 7.96 7.88 10.83
C VAL A 86 9.28 7.10 10.91
N VAL A 87 10.06 7.27 11.97
CA VAL A 87 11.34 6.54 12.16
C VAL A 87 11.14 5.02 12.28
N PRO A 88 10.28 4.48 13.16
CA PRO A 88 10.09 3.04 13.25
C PRO A 88 9.44 2.45 12.01
N ILE A 89 8.50 3.16 11.37
CA ILE A 89 7.90 2.70 10.11
C ILE A 89 8.95 2.69 9.01
N ASN A 90 9.74 3.74 8.83
CA ASN A 90 10.81 3.76 7.82
C ASN A 90 11.86 2.68 8.10
N LYS A 91 12.24 2.48 9.37
CA LYS A 91 13.17 1.42 9.77
C LYS A 91 12.62 0.01 9.52
N MET A 92 11.33 -0.22 9.76
CA MET A 92 10.68 -1.50 9.45
C MET A 92 10.51 -1.71 7.94
N ARG A 93 10.26 -0.65 7.17
CA ARG A 93 10.19 -0.68 5.70
C ARG A 93 11.53 -0.87 5.02
N GLU A 94 12.63 -0.62 5.72
CA GLU A 94 13.98 -0.89 5.21
C GLU A 94 14.40 -2.34 5.50
N LEU A 95 13.91 -2.92 6.60
CA LEU A 95 14.14 -4.32 6.98
C LEU A 95 13.18 -5.30 6.32
N ARG A 96 11.96 -4.86 5.99
CA ARG A 96 11.06 -5.55 5.08
C ARG A 96 11.34 -5.02 3.69
N HIS A 97 11.96 -5.84 2.84
CA HIS A 97 12.18 -5.55 1.42
C HIS A 97 11.01 -4.73 0.82
N PRO A 98 11.28 -3.77 -0.07
CA PRO A 98 10.29 -2.85 -0.67
C PRO A 98 9.09 -3.50 -1.39
N ASP A 99 9.01 -4.83 -1.39
CA ASP A 99 7.96 -5.65 -1.99
C ASP A 99 6.77 -5.89 -1.03
N ALA A 100 6.89 -5.55 0.26
CA ALA A 100 5.82 -5.84 1.24
C ALA A 100 4.58 -4.92 1.16
N GLU A 101 4.61 -3.86 0.35
CA GLU A 101 3.45 -2.97 0.14
C GLU A 101 2.85 -3.05 -1.26
N LYS A 102 3.38 -3.96 -2.08
CA LYS A 102 2.73 -4.41 -3.31
C LYS A 102 2.22 -5.82 -3.04
N THR A 103 1.05 -5.94 -2.42
CA THR A 103 0.14 -7.06 -2.73
C THR A 103 0.27 -7.27 -4.24
N GLN A 104 0.81 -8.43 -4.69
CA GLN A 104 1.15 -8.74 -6.10
C GLN A 104 0.46 -7.74 -7.02
N THR A 105 1.18 -6.70 -7.45
CA THR A 105 0.48 -5.54 -8.02
C THR A 105 -0.33 -6.06 -9.20
N GLU A 106 -1.52 -5.55 -9.46
CA GLU A 106 -2.32 -6.03 -10.60
C GLU A 106 -1.47 -6.07 -11.89
N ALA A 107 -0.49 -5.17 -12.03
CA ALA A 107 0.52 -5.18 -13.07
C ALA A 107 1.42 -6.45 -13.11
N GLU A 108 1.83 -6.98 -11.96
CA GLU A 108 2.61 -8.22 -11.83
C GLU A 108 1.75 -9.45 -12.17
N ILE A 109 0.51 -9.49 -11.66
CA ILE A 109 -0.46 -10.55 -12.01
C ILE A 109 -0.78 -10.53 -13.51
N LEU A 110 -0.98 -9.35 -14.10
CA LEU A 110 -1.22 -9.20 -15.54
C LEU A 110 0.01 -9.57 -16.38
N THR A 111 1.22 -9.34 -15.85
CA THR A 111 2.46 -9.80 -16.50
C THR A 111 2.55 -11.32 -16.45
N GLU A 112 2.24 -11.93 -15.31
CA GLU A 112 2.18 -13.38 -15.17
C GLU A 112 1.12 -14.00 -16.08
N ILE A 113 -0.09 -13.43 -16.15
CA ILE A 113 -1.16 -13.90 -17.06
C ILE A 113 -0.73 -13.77 -18.53
N ARG A 114 -0.10 -12.67 -18.93
CA ARG A 114 0.43 -12.48 -20.30
C ARG A 114 1.45 -13.57 -20.62
N ASP A 115 2.38 -13.82 -19.70
CA ASP A 115 3.44 -14.79 -19.90
C ASP A 115 2.90 -16.23 -19.90
N LEU A 116 1.89 -16.53 -19.09
CA LEU A 116 1.18 -17.82 -19.10
C LEU A 116 0.40 -18.03 -20.41
N LEU A 117 -0.25 -16.99 -20.94
CA LEU A 117 -0.99 -17.08 -22.20
C LEU A 117 -0.05 -17.29 -23.40
N ALA A 118 1.06 -16.55 -23.46
CA ALA A 118 2.07 -16.70 -24.50
C ALA A 118 2.68 -18.11 -24.51
N ARG A 119 2.93 -18.70 -23.34
CA ARG A 119 3.40 -20.09 -23.21
C ARG A 119 2.37 -21.12 -23.68
N ASN A 120 1.08 -20.91 -23.39
CA ASN A 120 0.01 -21.81 -23.79
C ASN A 120 -0.20 -21.80 -25.32
N GLU A 121 -0.12 -20.62 -25.94
CA GLU A 121 -0.22 -20.46 -27.39
C GLU A 121 0.94 -21.17 -28.12
N ALA A 122 2.17 -21.06 -27.60
CA ALA A 122 3.33 -21.79 -28.13
C ALA A 122 3.14 -23.32 -28.04
N GLN A 123 2.63 -23.83 -26.91
CA GLN A 123 2.32 -25.26 -26.76
C GLN A 123 1.18 -25.72 -27.68
N GLY A 124 0.20 -24.86 -27.97
CA GLY A 124 -0.88 -25.15 -28.91
C GLY A 124 -0.36 -25.36 -30.34
N ILE A 125 0.54 -24.50 -30.79
CA ILE A 125 1.13 -24.57 -32.14
C ILE A 125 2.00 -25.81 -32.30
N GLU A 126 2.81 -26.15 -31.29
CA GLU A 126 3.67 -27.33 -31.31
C GLU A 126 2.85 -28.62 -31.38
N ARG A 127 1.79 -28.74 -30.56
CA ARG A 127 0.86 -29.87 -30.61
C ARG A 127 0.19 -30.02 -31.97
N VAL A 128 -0.24 -28.92 -32.59
CA VAL A 128 -0.85 -28.94 -33.93
C VAL A 128 0.16 -29.38 -35.00
N ASN A 129 1.41 -28.94 -34.89
CA ASN A 129 2.48 -29.37 -35.78
C ASN A 129 2.82 -30.87 -35.62
N ASP A 130 2.84 -31.38 -34.40
CA ASP A 130 3.04 -32.80 -34.12
C ASP A 130 1.87 -33.66 -34.61
N LEU A 131 0.64 -33.15 -34.49
CA LEU A 131 -0.57 -33.78 -35.06
C LEU A 131 -0.52 -33.79 -36.60
N ALA A 132 0.02 -32.74 -37.23
CA ALA A 132 0.17 -32.69 -38.69
C ALA A 132 1.31 -33.61 -39.18
N ALA A 133 2.41 -33.71 -38.44
CA ALA A 133 3.54 -34.58 -38.76
C ALA A 133 3.18 -36.06 -38.58
N SER A 134 2.45 -36.40 -37.51
CA SER A 134 1.99 -37.78 -37.28
C SER A 134 0.91 -38.24 -38.26
N ASN A 135 0.13 -37.31 -38.82
CA ASN A 135 -0.92 -37.62 -39.79
C ASN A 135 -0.47 -37.48 -41.27
N SER A 136 0.82 -37.19 -41.50
CA SER A 136 1.38 -37.17 -42.84
C SER A 136 1.54 -38.61 -43.36
N PRO A 137 0.88 -39.02 -44.47
CA PRO A 137 0.99 -40.38 -44.99
C PRO A 137 2.43 -40.62 -45.42
N SER A 138 3.10 -41.54 -44.72
CA SER A 138 4.49 -41.92 -44.95
C SER A 138 4.70 -42.33 -46.40
N LEU A 139 5.37 -41.46 -47.17
CA LEU A 139 5.70 -41.69 -48.58
C LEU A 139 6.75 -42.81 -48.77
N GLU A 140 7.20 -43.47 -47.69
CA GLU A 140 8.15 -44.58 -47.73
C GLU A 140 7.63 -45.86 -48.40
N GLY A 141 6.31 -46.04 -48.53
CA GLY A 141 5.75 -47.22 -49.21
C GLY A 141 5.80 -47.17 -50.74
N ARG A 142 6.00 -45.99 -51.35
CA ARG A 142 5.86 -45.82 -52.82
C ARG A 142 7.14 -46.08 -53.60
N THR A 143 8.30 -46.08 -52.94
CA THR A 143 9.60 -46.31 -53.59
C THR A 143 9.94 -47.80 -53.75
N GLN A 144 9.34 -48.69 -52.95
CA GLN A 144 9.56 -50.14 -53.07
C GLN A 144 8.74 -50.77 -54.21
N ALA A 145 7.60 -50.21 -54.57
CA ALA A 145 6.74 -50.74 -55.64
C ALA A 145 7.27 -50.52 -57.06
N ARG A 146 8.27 -49.64 -57.26
CA ARG A 146 8.89 -49.41 -58.59
C ARG A 146 10.15 -50.25 -58.85
N ARG A 147 10.69 -50.93 -57.83
CA ARG A 147 11.94 -51.69 -57.95
C ARG A 147 11.74 -53.19 -58.20
N SER A 148 10.52 -53.71 -58.06
CA SER A 148 10.19 -55.13 -58.30
C SER A 148 9.62 -55.42 -59.70
N SER A 149 9.68 -54.47 -60.64
CA SER A 149 9.14 -54.62 -62.00
C SER A 149 10.24 -54.80 -63.07
N ASP A 150 11.50 -54.92 -62.67
CA ASP A 150 12.65 -54.92 -63.60
C ASP A 150 13.63 -56.08 -63.36
N GLY A 151 13.11 -57.25 -62.94
CA GLY A 151 13.89 -58.47 -62.72
C GLY A 151 13.14 -59.73 -63.13
#